data_AF-A0A1V8U8H0-F1
#
_entry.id   AF-A0A1V8U8H0-F1
#
_cell.length_a   1.000
_cell.length_b   1.000
_cell.length_c   1.000
_cell.angle_alpha   90.00
_cell.angle_beta   90.00
_cell.angle_gamma   90.00
#
_symmetry.space_group_name_H-M   'P 1'
#
loop_
_entity.id
_entity.type
_entity.pdbx_description
1 polymer ?
#
loop_
_entity_poly.entity_id
_entity_poly.type
_entity_poly.pdbx_seq_one_letter_code
_entity_poly.pdbx_strand_id
1 'polypeptide(L)'
;MSSQGSLFSTTLQEITQTKLTELDKQRRVFEDHRERIKAVLAKVQDVEETLPAVAELVRRAFNITIKDGKVVRSSDQDKVSISIELQILDRVFTQAKYDPSFSVKILEQWQDRLVGHVEQQSAKYAFAWLYGQLTNESVAAKAPKAKPTSSEDDFEHVGGAKKLEARAKWEEGVFVATYVDKAEISKLLSDLFEPRETESRVLHKALKDMRDKATKFGDTIRQSKGFNTETLKWAIKGLLASDLLTQDKRDALRSFRDSDTILREVAD
;
A
#
# COMPACT_ATOMS: atom_id res chain seq x y z
N MET A 1 -13.50 5.79 35.94
CA MET A 1 -13.46 6.75 34.81
C MET A 1 -12.07 6.97 34.20
N SER A 2 -10.98 6.52 34.83
CA SER A 2 -9.61 6.72 34.29
C SER A 2 -9.13 5.67 33.27
N SER A 3 -9.77 4.48 33.20
CA SER A 3 -9.43 3.40 32.25
C SER A 3 -9.81 3.74 30.80
N GLN A 4 -10.97 4.38 30.59
CA GLN A 4 -11.52 4.68 29.26
C GLN A 4 -10.65 5.64 28.43
N GLY A 5 -10.14 6.71 29.05
CA GLY A 5 -9.21 7.63 28.39
C GLY A 5 -7.85 7.00 28.11
N SER A 6 -7.45 6.01 28.93
CA SER A 6 -6.19 5.28 28.74
C SER A 6 -6.27 4.39 27.51
N LEU A 7 -7.26 3.50 27.39
CA LEU A 7 -7.39 2.57 26.24
C LEU A 7 -7.57 3.32 24.92
N PHE A 8 -8.30 4.44 24.96
CA PHE A 8 -8.46 5.35 23.83
C PHE A 8 -7.12 5.95 23.38
N SER A 9 -6.36 6.49 24.33
CA SER A 9 -5.05 7.10 24.06
C SER A 9 -4.04 6.05 23.58
N THR A 10 -4.04 4.85 24.17
CA THR A 10 -3.16 3.75 23.78
C THR A 10 -3.44 3.30 22.36
N THR A 11 -4.70 3.08 21.99
CA THR A 11 -5.06 2.62 20.63
C THR A 11 -4.66 3.66 19.57
N LEU A 12 -4.91 4.94 19.83
CA LEU A 12 -4.55 6.02 18.90
C LEU A 12 -3.02 6.16 18.77
N GLN A 13 -2.29 5.98 19.87
CA GLN A 13 -0.83 5.97 19.87
C GLN A 13 -0.27 4.77 19.08
N GLU A 14 -0.84 3.58 19.23
CA GLU A 14 -0.46 2.38 18.47
C GLU A 14 -0.72 2.54 16.97
N ILE A 15 -1.89 3.06 16.58
CA ILE A 15 -2.22 3.38 15.18
C ILE A 15 -1.22 4.39 14.62
N THR A 16 -0.96 5.47 15.36
CA THR A 16 0.01 6.51 14.96
C THR A 16 1.40 5.90 14.76
N GLN A 17 1.88 5.09 15.70
CA GLN A 17 3.18 4.44 15.61
C GLN A 17 3.26 3.47 14.41
N THR A 18 2.18 2.76 14.13
CA THR A 18 2.08 1.85 12.97
C THR A 18 2.13 2.64 11.66
N LYS A 19 1.35 3.72 11.54
CA LYS A 19 1.36 4.61 10.36
C LYS A 19 2.73 5.25 10.14
N LEU A 20 3.41 5.69 11.20
CA LEU A 20 4.78 6.24 11.11
C LEU A 20 5.80 5.19 10.64
N THR A 21 5.67 3.96 11.12
CA THR A 21 6.55 2.85 10.70
C THR A 21 6.32 2.53 9.22
N GLU A 22 5.07 2.52 8.77
CA GLU A 22 4.74 2.29 7.37
C GLU A 22 5.21 3.44 6.46
N LEU A 23 5.05 4.69 6.92
CA LEU A 23 5.60 5.86 6.24
C LEU A 23 7.12 5.80 6.12
N ASP A 24 7.84 5.37 7.17
CA ASP A 24 9.30 5.19 7.11
C ASP A 24 9.71 4.11 6.10
N LYS A 25 8.98 2.99 6.03
CA LYS A 25 9.23 1.96 5.00
C LYS A 25 9.05 2.53 3.59
N GLN A 26 7.94 3.22 3.34
CA GLN A 26 7.69 3.86 2.04
C GLN A 26 8.78 4.86 1.69
N ARG A 27 9.18 5.70 2.65
CA ARG A 27 10.30 6.63 2.49
C ARG A 27 11.58 5.89 2.10
N ARG A 28 11.98 4.86 2.83
CA ARG A 28 13.22 4.10 2.56
C ARG A 28 13.22 3.47 1.17
N VAL A 29 12.10 2.88 0.76
CA VAL A 29 11.94 2.32 -0.59
C VAL A 29 12.08 3.41 -1.65
N PHE A 30 11.47 4.57 -1.43
CA PHE A 30 11.58 5.69 -2.36
C PHE A 30 13.01 6.25 -2.43
N GLU A 31 13.69 6.37 -1.29
CA GLU A 31 15.10 6.81 -1.22
C GLU A 31 16.06 5.85 -1.94
N ASP A 32 15.85 4.53 -1.86
CA ASP A 32 16.62 3.55 -2.64
C ASP A 32 16.46 3.79 -4.15
N HIS A 33 15.25 4.11 -4.63
CA HIS A 33 15.05 4.49 -6.02
C HIS A 33 15.76 5.81 -6.37
N ARG A 34 15.70 6.81 -5.49
CA ARG A 34 16.40 8.09 -5.69
C ARG A 34 17.91 7.90 -5.82
N GLU A 35 18.52 7.12 -4.93
CA GLU A 35 19.95 6.85 -4.98
C GLU A 35 20.36 6.06 -6.23
N ARG A 36 19.52 5.15 -6.71
CA ARG A 36 19.74 4.48 -8.02
C ARG A 36 19.69 5.47 -9.17
N ILE A 37 18.75 6.43 -9.16
CA ILE A 37 18.67 7.47 -10.19
C ILE A 37 19.95 8.32 -10.17
N LYS A 38 20.39 8.78 -8.99
CA LYS A 38 21.65 9.52 -8.85
C LYS A 38 22.86 8.71 -9.34
N ALA A 39 22.91 7.42 -9.05
CA ALA A 39 23.99 6.54 -9.50
C ALA A 39 24.02 6.38 -11.03
N VAL A 40 22.85 6.35 -11.70
CA VAL A 40 22.78 6.34 -13.18
C VAL A 40 23.31 7.66 -13.74
N LEU A 41 22.85 8.79 -13.19
CA LEU A 41 23.26 10.13 -13.60
C LEU A 41 24.76 10.37 -13.40
N ALA A 42 25.38 9.75 -12.39
CA ALA A 42 26.81 9.89 -12.12
C ALA A 42 27.70 9.03 -13.04
N LYS A 43 27.16 7.96 -13.65
CA LYS A 43 27.94 6.99 -14.44
C LYS A 43 28.02 7.31 -15.92
N VAL A 44 26.94 7.84 -16.48
CA VAL A 44 26.80 8.03 -17.93
C VAL A 44 26.81 9.53 -18.23
N GLN A 45 27.69 9.96 -19.13
CA GLN A 45 27.84 11.37 -19.50
C GLN A 45 26.87 11.80 -20.62
N ASP A 46 26.30 10.84 -21.35
CA ASP A 46 25.36 11.10 -22.45
C ASP A 46 23.91 11.05 -21.98
N VAL A 47 23.19 12.15 -22.22
CA VAL A 47 21.78 12.31 -21.83
C VAL A 47 20.85 11.40 -22.63
N GLU A 48 21.22 11.06 -23.87
CA GLU A 48 20.44 10.17 -24.73
C GLU A 48 20.39 8.74 -24.16
N GLU A 49 21.47 8.33 -23.48
CA GLU A 49 21.56 7.02 -22.82
C GLU A 49 21.02 7.05 -21.38
N THR A 50 21.21 8.14 -20.62
CA THR A 50 20.71 8.24 -19.23
C THR A 50 19.19 8.37 -19.16
N LEU A 51 18.59 9.22 -20.00
CA LEU A 51 17.20 9.64 -19.85
C LEU A 51 16.20 8.47 -19.90
N PRO A 52 16.33 7.48 -20.81
CA PRO A 52 15.47 6.29 -20.80
C PRO A 52 15.57 5.48 -19.50
N ALA A 53 16.79 5.33 -18.96
CA ALA A 53 17.03 4.60 -17.72
C ALA A 53 16.45 5.36 -16.51
N VAL A 54 16.64 6.69 -16.46
CA VAL A 54 16.04 7.56 -15.44
C VAL A 54 14.52 7.49 -15.51
N ALA A 55 13.92 7.61 -16.70
CA ALA A 55 12.47 7.54 -16.87
C ALA A 55 11.89 6.21 -16.35
N GLU A 56 12.57 5.09 -16.61
CA GLU A 56 12.15 3.78 -16.13
C GLU A 56 12.26 3.65 -14.59
N LEU A 57 13.33 4.15 -13.99
CA LEU A 57 13.46 4.18 -12.54
C LEU A 57 12.40 5.08 -11.89
N VAL A 58 12.06 6.21 -12.51
CA VAL A 58 10.99 7.11 -12.05
C VAL A 58 9.63 6.44 -12.16
N ARG A 59 9.33 5.73 -13.27
CA ARG A 59 8.10 4.93 -13.39
C ARG A 59 7.94 3.96 -12.22
N ARG A 60 9.03 3.29 -11.82
CA ARG A 60 9.04 2.36 -10.68
C ARG A 60 8.88 3.08 -9.34
N ALA A 61 9.61 4.17 -9.12
CA ALA A 61 9.57 4.95 -7.89
C ALA A 61 8.16 5.48 -7.58
N PHE A 62 7.42 5.92 -8.61
CA PHE A 62 6.05 6.43 -8.47
C PHE A 62 4.96 5.35 -8.65
N ASN A 63 5.36 4.10 -8.92
CA ASN A 63 4.47 2.98 -9.22
C ASN A 63 3.46 3.33 -10.35
N ILE A 64 3.99 3.86 -11.45
CA ILE A 64 3.22 4.29 -12.61
C ILE A 64 2.70 3.08 -13.37
N THR A 65 1.40 3.07 -13.64
CA THR A 65 0.76 1.96 -14.37
C THR A 65 1.06 2.06 -15.86
N ILE A 66 1.44 0.94 -16.46
CA ILE A 66 1.69 0.80 -17.90
C ILE A 66 0.67 -0.20 -18.46
N LYS A 67 -0.05 0.16 -19.51
CA LYS A 67 -0.96 -0.73 -20.26
C LYS A 67 -0.61 -0.68 -21.74
N ASP A 68 -0.48 -1.85 -22.38
CA ASP A 68 -0.12 -1.98 -23.79
C ASP A 68 1.15 -1.20 -24.17
N GLY A 69 2.15 -1.19 -23.27
CA GLY A 69 3.41 -0.47 -23.45
C GLY A 69 3.32 1.05 -23.33
N LYS A 70 2.19 1.60 -22.87
CA LYS A 70 1.97 3.04 -22.69
C LYS A 70 1.66 3.37 -21.24
N VAL A 71 2.22 4.48 -20.76
CA VAL A 71 1.89 5.02 -19.44
C VAL A 71 0.39 5.35 -19.39
N VAL A 72 -0.30 4.92 -18.34
CA VAL A 72 -1.69 5.27 -18.07
C VAL A 72 -1.70 6.48 -17.14
N ARG A 73 -2.55 7.45 -17.45
CA ARG A 73 -2.74 8.63 -16.59
C ARG A 73 -3.25 8.18 -15.22
N SER A 74 -2.56 8.60 -14.17
CA SER A 74 -2.98 8.31 -12.80
C SER A 74 -4.23 9.14 -12.44
N SER A 75 -5.13 8.57 -11.64
CA SER A 75 -6.22 9.29 -10.99
C SER A 75 -5.79 9.89 -9.63
N ASP A 76 -4.64 9.48 -9.11
CA ASP A 76 -4.05 10.00 -7.87
C ASP A 76 -3.44 11.38 -8.13
N GLN A 77 -3.94 12.41 -7.43
CA GLN A 77 -3.54 13.81 -7.64
C GLN A 77 -2.02 14.02 -7.50
N ASP A 78 -1.36 13.29 -6.58
CA ASP A 78 0.08 13.39 -6.39
C ASP A 78 0.88 12.81 -7.57
N LYS A 79 0.26 11.94 -8.38
CA LYS A 79 0.90 11.23 -9.49
C LYS A 79 0.43 11.69 -10.86
N VAL A 80 -0.63 12.50 -10.93
CA VAL A 80 -1.20 12.99 -12.21
C VAL A 80 -0.14 13.71 -13.03
N SER A 81 0.58 14.68 -12.44
CA SER A 81 1.57 15.49 -13.15
C SER A 81 2.68 14.64 -13.78
N ILE A 82 3.33 13.80 -12.96
CA ILE A 82 4.41 12.93 -13.41
C ILE A 82 3.93 11.88 -14.43
N SER A 83 2.70 11.37 -14.29
CA SER A 83 2.15 10.43 -15.27
C SER A 83 1.95 11.06 -16.64
N ILE A 84 1.53 12.33 -16.70
CA ILE A 84 1.38 13.08 -17.96
C ILE A 84 2.75 13.36 -18.57
N GLU A 85 3.72 13.80 -17.77
CA GLU A 85 5.08 14.06 -18.22
C GLU A 85 5.73 12.82 -18.81
N LEU A 86 5.62 11.66 -18.16
CA LEU A 86 6.12 10.39 -18.69
C LEU A 86 5.41 9.96 -19.98
N GLN A 87 4.10 10.19 -20.11
CA GLN A 87 3.38 9.95 -21.36
C GLN A 87 3.90 10.82 -22.51
N ILE A 88 4.17 12.10 -22.23
CA ILE A 88 4.72 13.02 -23.24
C ILE A 88 6.14 12.57 -23.59
N LEU A 89 6.94 12.17 -22.61
CA LEU A 89 8.30 11.71 -22.79
C LEU A 89 8.38 10.47 -23.70
N ASP A 90 7.46 9.50 -23.56
CA ASP A 90 7.37 8.34 -24.47
C ASP A 90 7.17 8.77 -25.93
N ARG A 91 6.37 9.81 -26.17
CA ARG A 91 6.16 10.39 -27.51
C ARG A 91 7.40 11.11 -28.01
N VAL A 92 8.07 11.85 -27.12
CA VAL A 92 9.33 12.54 -27.40
C VAL A 92 10.41 11.54 -27.83
N PHE A 93 10.58 10.43 -27.11
CA PHE A 93 11.51 9.37 -27.51
C PHE A 93 11.16 8.75 -28.86
N THR A 94 9.86 8.62 -29.16
CA THR A 94 9.42 8.11 -30.47
C THR A 94 9.75 9.11 -31.58
N GLN A 95 9.55 10.41 -31.35
CA GLN A 95 9.83 11.46 -32.34
C GLN A 95 11.33 11.65 -32.57
N ALA A 96 12.15 11.64 -31.51
CA ALA A 96 13.60 11.81 -31.60
C ALA A 96 14.29 10.75 -32.48
N LYS A 97 13.69 9.55 -32.62
CA LYS A 97 14.19 8.51 -33.54
C LYS A 97 14.09 8.88 -35.02
N TYR A 98 13.17 9.77 -35.38
CA TYR A 98 12.89 10.13 -36.77
C TYR A 98 13.22 11.58 -37.11
N ASP A 99 13.43 12.42 -36.09
CA ASP A 99 13.64 13.87 -36.22
C ASP A 99 15.04 14.29 -35.75
N PRO A 100 16.00 14.53 -36.67
CA PRO A 100 17.35 14.95 -36.33
C PRO A 100 17.44 16.40 -35.83
N SER A 101 16.32 17.15 -35.78
CA SER A 101 16.28 18.50 -35.21
C SER A 101 16.12 18.52 -33.69
N PHE A 102 16.00 17.36 -33.05
CA PHE A 102 15.84 17.26 -31.60
C PHE A 102 17.13 17.63 -30.87
N SER A 103 17.14 18.80 -30.22
CA SER A 103 18.34 19.25 -29.50
C SER A 103 18.52 18.52 -28.18
N VAL A 104 19.77 18.17 -27.84
CA VAL A 104 20.17 17.59 -26.54
C VAL A 104 19.64 18.40 -25.34
N LYS A 105 19.56 19.73 -25.48
CA LYS A 105 19.01 20.63 -24.45
C LYS A 105 17.58 20.29 -24.03
N ILE A 106 16.75 19.77 -24.95
CA ILE A 106 15.37 19.37 -24.62
C ILE A 106 15.41 18.10 -23.77
N LEU A 107 16.32 17.18 -24.06
CA LEU A 107 16.49 15.94 -23.28
C LEU A 107 17.02 16.24 -21.88
N GLU A 108 17.96 17.18 -21.74
CA GLU A 108 18.44 17.69 -20.45
C GLU A 108 17.28 18.26 -19.62
N GLN A 109 16.43 19.10 -20.22
CA GLN A 109 15.27 19.66 -19.53
C GLN A 109 14.27 18.58 -19.06
N TRP A 110 14.06 17.53 -19.85
CA TRP A 110 13.24 16.39 -19.44
C TRP A 110 13.87 15.63 -18.28
N GLN A 111 15.19 15.41 -18.33
CA GLN A 111 15.92 14.79 -17.23
C GLN A 111 15.78 15.59 -15.93
N ASP A 112 16.01 16.90 -15.98
CA ASP A 112 15.91 17.79 -14.83
C ASP A 112 14.50 17.82 -14.24
N ARG A 113 13.46 17.81 -15.09
CA ARG A 113 12.07 17.70 -14.64
C ARG A 113 11.79 16.41 -13.90
N LEU A 114 12.22 15.28 -14.45
CA LEU A 114 12.04 13.97 -13.81
C LEU A 114 12.77 13.90 -12.47
N VAL A 115 14.01 14.38 -12.41
CA VAL A 115 14.78 14.47 -11.16
C VAL A 115 14.10 15.41 -10.16
N GLY A 116 13.57 16.54 -10.62
CA GLY A 116 12.81 17.49 -9.80
C GLY A 116 11.60 16.86 -9.12
N HIS A 117 10.83 16.04 -9.84
CA HIS A 117 9.71 15.28 -9.24
C HIS A 117 10.18 14.32 -8.14
N VAL A 118 11.30 13.63 -8.36
CA VAL A 118 11.87 12.70 -7.38
C VAL A 118 12.34 13.44 -6.13
N GLU A 119 13.06 14.55 -6.28
CA GLU A 119 13.52 15.34 -5.13
C GLU A 119 12.36 15.98 -4.37
N GLN A 120 11.33 16.48 -5.07
CA GLN A 120 10.11 16.98 -4.44
C GLN A 120 9.42 15.90 -3.61
N GLN A 121 9.31 14.68 -4.13
CA GLN A 121 8.66 13.59 -3.43
C GLN A 121 9.50 13.06 -2.26
N SER A 122 10.82 13.01 -2.40
CA SER A 122 11.75 12.73 -1.29
C SER A 122 11.58 13.76 -0.16
N ALA A 123 11.52 15.06 -0.49
CA ALA A 123 11.28 16.11 0.49
C ALA A 123 9.92 15.96 1.19
N LYS A 124 8.84 15.64 0.45
CA LYS A 124 7.52 15.36 1.03
C LYS A 124 7.59 14.23 2.06
N TYR A 125 8.26 13.12 1.74
CA TYR A 125 8.45 12.01 2.70
C TYR A 125 9.26 12.43 3.93
N ALA A 126 10.33 13.20 3.74
CA ALA A 126 11.17 13.69 4.84
C ALA A 126 10.36 14.60 5.79
N PHE A 127 9.58 15.53 5.26
CA PHE A 127 8.73 16.42 6.05
C PHE A 127 7.62 15.67 6.77
N ALA A 128 6.91 14.77 6.08
CA ALA A 128 5.83 13.98 6.67
C ALA A 128 6.36 13.11 7.82
N TRP A 129 7.52 12.48 7.63
CA TRP A 129 8.16 11.66 8.66
C TRP A 129 8.61 12.49 9.87
N LEU A 130 9.27 13.64 9.64
CA LEU A 130 9.72 14.53 10.72
C LEU A 130 8.54 15.10 11.52
N TYR A 131 7.51 15.57 10.83
CA TYR A 131 6.29 16.06 11.45
C TYR A 131 5.62 14.96 12.29
N GLY A 132 5.55 13.75 11.75
CA GLY A 132 5.07 12.56 12.43
C GLY A 132 5.83 12.24 13.73
N GLN A 133 7.16 12.34 13.72
CA GLN A 133 7.96 12.16 14.92
C GLN A 133 7.73 13.26 15.95
N LEU A 134 7.72 14.53 15.53
CA LEU A 134 7.56 15.67 16.43
C LEU A 134 6.18 15.68 17.11
N THR A 135 5.15 15.32 16.35
CA THR A 135 3.79 15.18 16.88
C THR A 135 3.71 14.03 17.89
N ASN A 136 4.32 12.88 17.59
CA ASN A 136 4.38 11.76 18.54
C ASN A 136 5.14 12.12 19.82
N GLU A 137 6.29 12.81 19.71
CA GLU A 137 7.04 13.31 20.86
C GLU A 137 6.21 14.30 21.70
N SER A 138 5.49 15.21 21.04
CA SER A 138 4.62 16.18 21.72
C SER A 138 3.46 15.53 22.46
N VAL A 139 2.92 14.42 21.93
CA VAL A 139 1.87 13.63 22.59
C VAL A 139 2.47 12.82 23.75
N ALA A 140 3.62 12.18 23.54
CA ALA A 140 4.33 11.44 24.58
C ALA A 140 4.75 12.32 25.76
N ALA A 141 5.20 13.56 25.51
CA ALA A 141 5.57 14.52 26.53
C ALA A 141 4.38 14.98 27.40
N LYS A 142 3.15 14.89 26.88
CA LYS A 142 1.91 15.26 27.58
C LYS A 142 1.25 14.07 28.29
N ALA A 143 1.71 12.84 28.05
CA ALA A 143 1.18 11.66 28.70
C ALA A 143 1.60 11.64 30.19
N PRO A 144 0.67 11.44 31.14
CA PRO A 144 1.03 11.28 32.54
C PRO A 144 1.90 10.03 32.70
N LYS A 145 3.03 10.16 33.42
CA LYS A 145 3.90 9.02 33.74
C LYS A 145 3.07 7.94 34.46
N ALA A 146 2.81 6.83 33.79
CA ALA A 146 2.04 5.73 34.35
C ALA A 146 2.78 5.15 35.57
N LYS A 147 2.12 5.14 36.73
CA LYS A 147 2.48 4.24 37.84
C LYS A 147 2.23 2.81 37.38
N PRO A 148 3.07 1.83 37.77
CA PRO A 148 2.85 0.43 37.42
C PRO A 148 1.62 -0.07 38.19
N THR A 149 0.47 -0.11 37.53
CA THR A 149 -0.70 -0.84 38.01
C THR A 149 -0.61 -2.26 37.48
N SER A 150 -0.18 -3.16 38.38
CA SER A 150 -0.38 -4.60 38.24
C SER A 150 -1.88 -4.88 38.26
N SER A 151 -2.44 -5.24 37.11
CA SER A 151 -3.68 -5.99 37.03
C SER A 151 -3.65 -6.74 35.72
N GLU A 152 -2.91 -7.85 35.75
CA GLU A 152 -3.09 -8.96 34.81
C GLU A 152 -4.52 -9.44 35.01
N ASP A 153 -5.42 -8.99 34.14
CA ASP A 153 -6.77 -9.57 34.04
C ASP A 153 -6.62 -10.97 33.45
N ASP A 154 -6.67 -11.92 34.38
CA ASP A 154 -6.76 -13.36 34.23
C ASP A 154 -7.95 -13.70 33.31
N PHE A 155 -7.65 -13.92 32.02
CA PHE A 155 -8.54 -14.63 31.12
C PHE A 155 -8.67 -16.06 31.68
N GLU A 156 -9.87 -16.41 32.14
CA GLU A 156 -10.28 -17.77 32.54
C GLU A 156 -9.37 -18.87 31.97
N HIS A 157 -8.50 -19.40 32.83
CA HIS A 157 -7.58 -20.50 32.53
C HIS A 157 -8.34 -21.82 32.42
N VAL A 158 -9.29 -21.92 31.47
CA VAL A 158 -10.02 -23.14 31.17
C VAL A 158 -9.78 -23.50 29.70
N GLY A 159 -8.77 -24.36 29.48
CA GLY A 159 -8.47 -24.98 28.18
C GLY A 159 -7.21 -24.50 27.45
N GLY A 160 -6.28 -23.83 28.15
CA GLY A 160 -5.08 -23.20 27.57
C GLY A 160 -4.21 -24.14 26.74
N ALA A 161 -3.87 -25.33 27.23
CA ALA A 161 -2.97 -26.24 26.52
C ALA A 161 -3.53 -26.73 25.18
N LYS A 162 -4.79 -27.19 25.15
CA LYS A 162 -5.42 -27.66 23.90
C LYS A 162 -5.70 -26.52 22.91
N LYS A 163 -6.06 -25.32 23.39
CA LYS A 163 -6.23 -24.14 22.53
C LYS A 163 -4.90 -23.64 21.99
N LEU A 164 -3.83 -23.64 22.80
CA LEU A 164 -2.49 -23.25 22.36
C LEU A 164 -1.91 -24.26 21.37
N GLU A 165 -2.11 -25.57 21.59
CA GLU A 165 -1.72 -26.60 20.62
C GLU A 165 -2.55 -26.52 19.32
N ALA A 166 -3.86 -26.29 19.41
CA ALA A 166 -4.70 -26.09 18.23
C ALA A 166 -4.29 -24.83 17.47
N ARG A 167 -3.95 -23.76 18.18
CA ARG A 167 -3.43 -22.52 17.61
C ARG A 167 -2.05 -22.75 16.98
N ALA A 168 -1.14 -23.45 17.64
CA ALA A 168 0.18 -23.75 17.09
C ALA A 168 0.09 -24.61 15.82
N LYS A 169 -0.77 -25.63 15.79
CA LYS A 169 -1.03 -26.44 14.58
C LYS A 169 -1.70 -25.64 13.46
N TRP A 170 -2.61 -24.75 13.81
CA TRP A 170 -3.23 -23.84 12.85
C TRP A 170 -2.22 -22.82 12.31
N GLU A 171 -1.39 -22.24 13.17
CA GLU A 171 -0.32 -21.30 12.80
C GLU A 171 0.73 -21.99 11.93
N GLU A 172 1.11 -23.23 12.24
CA GLU A 172 2.00 -24.05 11.42
C GLU A 172 1.38 -24.27 10.02
N GLY A 173 0.10 -24.64 9.94
CA GLY A 173 -0.57 -24.86 8.66
C GLY A 173 -0.83 -23.60 7.82
N VAL A 174 -0.97 -22.43 8.45
CA VAL A 174 -1.32 -21.16 7.77
C VAL A 174 -0.11 -20.29 7.49
N PHE A 175 0.91 -20.29 8.37
CA PHE A 175 2.05 -19.37 8.27
C PHE A 175 3.35 -20.04 7.83
N VAL A 176 3.46 -21.37 7.89
CA VAL A 176 4.58 -22.07 7.25
C VAL A 176 4.23 -22.21 5.78
N ALA A 177 4.88 -21.41 4.94
CA ALA A 177 4.73 -21.49 3.49
C ALA A 177 5.13 -22.89 3.03
N THR A 178 4.12 -23.73 2.78
CA THR A 178 4.32 -25.06 2.21
C THR A 178 4.88 -24.88 0.80
N TYR A 179 5.80 -25.74 0.39
CA TYR A 179 6.29 -25.71 -0.99
C TYR A 179 5.12 -26.00 -1.92
N VAL A 180 4.70 -24.99 -2.68
CA VAL A 180 3.66 -25.09 -3.68
C VAL A 180 4.32 -24.92 -5.04
N ASP A 181 4.35 -25.99 -5.84
CA ASP A 181 4.80 -25.92 -7.22
C ASP A 181 3.77 -25.16 -8.06
N LYS A 182 4.03 -23.87 -8.23
CA LYS A 182 3.19 -22.97 -9.04
C LYS A 182 3.15 -23.39 -10.51
N ALA A 183 4.21 -24.02 -11.01
CA ALA A 183 4.28 -24.44 -12.41
C ALA A 183 3.39 -25.65 -12.65
N GLU A 184 3.41 -26.62 -11.74
CA GLU A 184 2.53 -27.80 -11.80
C GLU A 184 1.04 -27.40 -11.68
N ILE A 185 0.71 -26.51 -10.73
CA ILE A 185 -0.66 -26.00 -10.58
C ILE A 185 -1.11 -25.23 -11.81
N SER A 186 -0.26 -24.34 -12.34
CA SER A 186 -0.60 -23.57 -13.55
C SER A 186 -0.81 -24.50 -14.74
N LYS A 187 0.02 -25.53 -14.89
CA LYS A 187 -0.13 -26.53 -15.94
C LYS A 187 -1.45 -27.30 -15.80
N LEU A 188 -1.75 -27.79 -14.60
CA LEU A 188 -3.01 -28.48 -14.31
C LEU A 188 -4.24 -27.61 -14.63
N LEU A 189 -4.21 -26.34 -14.21
CA LEU A 189 -5.30 -25.41 -14.45
C LEU A 189 -5.44 -25.04 -15.93
N SER A 190 -4.33 -24.87 -16.66
CA SER A 190 -4.35 -24.67 -18.11
C SER A 190 -4.90 -25.92 -18.82
N ASP A 191 -4.47 -27.13 -18.44
CA ASP A 191 -4.97 -28.38 -19.03
C ASP A 191 -6.48 -28.59 -18.76
N LEU A 192 -7.00 -28.14 -17.61
CA LEU A 192 -8.41 -28.26 -17.24
C LEU A 192 -9.32 -27.20 -17.86
N PHE A 193 -8.85 -25.95 -17.93
CA PHE A 193 -9.70 -24.80 -18.21
C PHE A 193 -9.33 -24.05 -19.50
N GLU A 194 -8.16 -24.25 -20.10
CA GLU A 194 -7.88 -23.66 -21.40
C GLU A 194 -8.62 -24.44 -22.50
N PRO A 195 -9.38 -23.75 -23.36
CA PRO A 195 -10.03 -24.41 -24.47
C PRO A 195 -8.95 -24.96 -25.41
N ARG A 196 -9.18 -26.16 -25.95
CA ARG A 196 -8.28 -26.72 -26.96
C ARG A 196 -8.40 -25.91 -28.25
N GLU A 197 -7.34 -25.82 -29.05
CA GLU A 197 -7.35 -25.09 -30.33
C GLU A 197 -8.47 -25.55 -31.30
N THR A 198 -8.94 -26.78 -31.14
CA THR A 198 -10.04 -27.39 -31.91
C THR A 198 -11.44 -26.92 -31.49
N GLU A 199 -11.57 -26.24 -30.34
CA GLU A 199 -12.85 -25.81 -29.78
C GLU A 199 -13.29 -24.45 -30.33
N SER A 200 -14.60 -24.19 -30.27
CA SER A 200 -15.21 -23.01 -30.88
C SER A 200 -14.57 -21.70 -30.41
N ARG A 201 -14.38 -20.75 -31.34
CA ARG A 201 -13.95 -19.37 -31.04
C ARG A 201 -14.88 -18.67 -30.04
N VAL A 202 -16.14 -19.10 -29.94
CA VAL A 202 -17.10 -18.59 -28.97
C VAL A 202 -16.71 -18.96 -27.53
N LEU A 203 -16.22 -20.18 -27.31
CA LEU A 203 -15.78 -20.65 -25.98
C LEU A 203 -14.55 -19.88 -25.52
N HIS A 204 -13.57 -19.70 -26.41
CA HIS A 204 -12.38 -18.89 -26.16
C HIS A 204 -12.74 -17.45 -25.77
N LYS A 205 -13.70 -16.85 -26.49
CA LYS A 205 -14.17 -15.49 -26.20
C LYS A 205 -14.91 -15.42 -24.86
N ALA A 206 -15.82 -16.36 -24.59
CA ALA A 206 -16.58 -16.39 -23.34
C ALA A 206 -15.67 -16.55 -22.11
N LEU A 207 -14.63 -17.38 -22.23
CA LEU A 207 -13.67 -17.60 -21.16
C LEU A 207 -12.79 -16.37 -20.93
N LYS A 208 -12.34 -15.71 -22.00
CA LYS A 208 -11.66 -14.42 -21.91
C LYS A 208 -12.55 -13.37 -21.23
N ASP A 209 -13.80 -13.24 -21.64
CA ASP A 209 -14.75 -12.30 -21.06
C ASP A 209 -14.98 -12.57 -19.56
N MET A 210 -15.02 -13.85 -19.14
CA MET A 210 -15.10 -14.23 -17.73
C MET A 210 -13.85 -13.81 -16.96
N ARG A 211 -12.65 -14.09 -17.49
CA ARG A 211 -11.37 -13.70 -16.86
C ARG A 211 -11.27 -12.18 -16.74
N ASP A 212 -11.67 -11.44 -17.77
CA ASP A 212 -11.69 -9.98 -17.76
C ASP A 212 -12.67 -9.44 -16.71
N LYS A 213 -13.85 -10.04 -16.58
CA LYS A 213 -14.82 -9.68 -15.52
C LYS A 213 -14.30 -9.99 -14.12
N ALA A 214 -13.69 -11.15 -13.91
CA ALA A 214 -13.11 -11.53 -12.63
C ALA A 214 -11.96 -10.60 -12.25
N THR A 215 -11.10 -10.24 -13.21
CA THR A 215 -10.01 -9.27 -13.01
C THR A 215 -10.57 -7.91 -12.65
N LYS A 216 -11.56 -7.41 -13.40
CA LYS A 216 -12.24 -6.14 -13.09
C LYS A 216 -12.89 -6.13 -11.71
N PHE A 217 -13.49 -7.24 -11.30
CA PHE A 217 -14.07 -7.38 -9.97
C PHE A 217 -12.99 -7.36 -8.89
N GLY A 218 -11.90 -8.10 -9.07
CA GLY A 218 -10.74 -8.07 -8.19
C GLY A 218 -10.13 -6.67 -8.08
N ASP A 219 -9.99 -5.97 -9.20
CA ASP A 219 -9.55 -4.58 -9.24
C ASP A 219 -10.54 -3.67 -8.50
N THR A 220 -11.85 -3.90 -8.65
CA THR A 220 -12.88 -3.13 -7.94
C THR A 220 -12.78 -3.35 -6.43
N ILE A 221 -12.58 -4.58 -5.95
CA ILE A 221 -12.36 -4.85 -4.52
C ILE A 221 -11.08 -4.16 -4.05
N ARG A 222 -9.98 -4.30 -4.80
CA ARG A 222 -8.67 -3.72 -4.46
C ARG A 222 -8.69 -2.19 -4.44
N GLN A 223 -9.52 -1.57 -5.27
CA GLN A 223 -9.72 -0.11 -5.33
C GLN A 223 -10.82 0.36 -4.38
N SER A 224 -11.75 -0.53 -4.00
CA SER A 224 -12.78 -0.19 -3.03
C SER A 224 -12.10 0.05 -1.69
N LYS A 225 -12.32 1.24 -1.12
CA LYS A 225 -12.15 1.46 0.32
C LYS A 225 -13.28 0.73 1.05
N GLY A 226 -13.31 -0.60 0.91
CA GLY A 226 -14.33 -1.48 1.46
C GLY A 226 -14.32 -1.46 2.99
N PHE A 227 -13.21 -1.03 3.57
CA PHE A 227 -13.13 -0.59 4.95
C PHE A 227 -13.21 0.93 4.98
N ASN A 228 -14.32 1.44 5.51
CA ASN A 228 -14.61 2.87 5.65
C ASN A 228 -15.36 3.11 6.96
N THR A 229 -15.59 4.38 7.30
CA THR A 229 -16.25 4.76 8.56
C THR A 229 -17.63 4.12 8.75
N GLU A 230 -18.40 3.90 7.69
CA GLU A 230 -19.73 3.29 7.77
C GLU A 230 -19.64 1.78 8.08
N THR A 231 -18.79 1.07 7.37
CA THR A 231 -18.54 -0.36 7.62
C THR A 231 -17.94 -0.60 9.01
N LEU A 232 -17.06 0.30 9.47
CA LEU A 232 -16.52 0.26 10.82
C LEU A 232 -17.59 0.53 11.89
N LYS A 233 -18.47 1.52 11.68
CA LYS A 233 -19.64 1.75 12.56
C LYS A 233 -20.55 0.52 12.62
N TRP A 234 -20.74 -0.16 11.48
CA TRP A 234 -21.54 -1.38 11.40
C TRP A 234 -20.88 -2.54 12.15
N ALA A 235 -19.58 -2.75 11.98
CA ALA A 235 -18.81 -3.75 12.70
C ALA A 235 -18.84 -3.50 14.21
N ILE A 236 -18.65 -2.25 14.65
CA ILE A 236 -18.76 -1.86 16.07
C ILE A 236 -20.15 -2.20 16.63
N LYS A 237 -21.22 -1.90 15.90
CA LYS A 237 -22.59 -2.26 16.33
C LYS A 237 -22.77 -3.77 16.48
N GLY A 238 -22.25 -4.56 15.53
CA GLY A 238 -22.29 -6.01 15.61
C GLY A 238 -21.53 -6.56 16.82
N LEU A 239 -20.34 -6.01 17.09
CA LEU A 239 -19.52 -6.43 18.22
C LEU A 239 -20.14 -6.04 19.56
N LEU A 240 -20.78 -4.86 19.65
CA LEU A 240 -21.53 -4.43 20.83
C LEU A 240 -22.79 -5.27 21.09
N ALA A 241 -23.39 -5.85 20.05
CA ALA A 241 -24.51 -6.76 20.16
C ALA A 241 -24.08 -8.17 20.57
N SER A 242 -22.81 -8.53 20.39
CA SER A 242 -22.23 -9.77 20.88
C SER A 242 -21.87 -9.66 22.37
N ASP A 243 -22.18 -10.66 23.17
CA ASP A 243 -21.83 -10.69 24.60
C ASP A 243 -20.39 -11.20 24.85
N LEU A 244 -19.51 -10.98 23.87
CA LEU A 244 -18.13 -11.47 23.86
C LEU A 244 -17.14 -10.48 24.49
N LEU A 245 -17.59 -9.28 24.85
CA LEU A 245 -16.73 -8.17 25.26
C LEU A 245 -16.96 -7.79 26.72
N THR A 246 -15.87 -7.53 27.43
CA THR A 246 -15.90 -6.93 28.77
C THR A 246 -16.49 -5.51 28.71
N GLN A 247 -17.06 -5.06 29.83
CA GLN A 247 -17.73 -3.76 29.92
C GLN A 247 -16.82 -2.59 29.49
N ASP A 248 -15.55 -2.61 29.91
CA ASP A 248 -14.55 -1.62 29.56
C ASP A 248 -14.32 -1.53 28.03
N LYS A 249 -14.29 -2.68 27.34
CA LYS A 249 -14.14 -2.74 25.87
C LYS A 249 -15.40 -2.27 25.16
N ARG A 250 -16.59 -2.58 25.69
CA ARG A 250 -17.87 -2.08 25.14
C ARG A 250 -17.95 -0.56 25.23
N ASP A 251 -17.53 0.02 26.36
CA ASP A 251 -17.58 1.47 26.54
C ASP A 251 -16.52 2.20 25.69
N ALA A 252 -15.34 1.61 25.49
CA ALA A 252 -14.35 2.11 24.53
C ALA A 252 -14.86 2.08 23.08
N LEU A 253 -15.53 1.00 22.65
CA LEU A 253 -16.11 0.93 21.30
C LEU A 253 -17.25 1.91 21.10
N ARG A 254 -18.02 2.22 22.15
CA ARG A 254 -19.04 3.28 22.11
C ARG A 254 -18.40 4.65 21.91
N SER A 255 -17.31 4.96 22.64
CA SER A 255 -16.60 6.24 22.46
C SER A 255 -15.94 6.36 21.09
N PHE A 256 -15.42 5.26 20.52
CA PHE A 256 -14.90 5.24 19.14
C PHE A 256 -16.00 5.45 18.10
N ARG A 257 -17.18 4.84 18.28
CA ARG A 257 -18.32 5.00 17.36
C ARG A 257 -18.79 6.45 17.27
N ASP A 258 -18.71 7.17 18.38
CA ASP A 258 -19.23 8.54 18.49
C ASP A 258 -18.19 9.60 18.06
N SER A 259 -16.94 9.20 17.77
CA SER A 259 -15.87 10.09 17.27
C SER A 259 -15.51 9.81 15.81
N ASP A 260 -16.03 10.66 14.91
CA ASP A 260 -15.81 10.54 13.46
C ASP A 260 -14.33 10.67 13.06
N THR A 261 -13.52 11.44 13.80
CA THR A 261 -12.08 11.57 13.54
C THR A 261 -11.37 10.23 13.71
N ILE A 262 -11.70 9.48 14.76
CA ILE A 262 -11.07 8.19 15.05
C ILE A 262 -11.51 7.15 14.03
N LEU A 263 -12.80 7.15 13.69
CA LEU A 263 -13.29 6.21 12.70
C LEU A 263 -12.63 6.42 11.35
N ARG A 264 -12.30 7.67 10.99
CA ARG A 264 -11.49 7.94 9.78
C ARG A 264 -10.07 7.44 9.95
N GLU A 265 -9.43 7.68 11.08
CA GLU A 265 -8.06 7.22 11.32
C GLU A 265 -7.91 5.70 11.38
N VAL A 266 -8.90 5.00 11.92
CA VAL A 266 -8.93 3.53 11.99
C VAL A 266 -9.29 2.93 10.64
N ALA A 267 -10.15 3.59 9.86
CA ALA A 267 -10.59 3.09 8.56
C ALA A 267 -9.63 3.37 7.39
N ASP A 268 -8.62 4.22 7.60
CA ASP A 268 -7.60 4.61 6.61
C ASP A 268 -6.26 3.91 6.88
#